data_AF-A0A1Y4CRV2-F1
#
_entry.id   AF-A0A1Y4CRV2-F1
#
_cell.length_a   1.000
_cell.length_b   1.000
_cell.length_c   1.000
_cell.angle_alpha   90.00
_cell.angle_beta   90.00
_cell.angle_gamma   90.00
#
_symmetry.space_group_name_H-M   'P 1'
#
loop_
_entity.id
_entity.type
_entity.pdbx_description
1 polymer ?
#
loop_
_entity_poly.entity_id
_entity_poly.type
_entity_poly.pdbx_seq_one_letter_code
_entity_poly.pdbx_strand_id
1 'polypeptide(L)'
;MLKLRKLWYRLHSSKSCLTNLSNEIKTASHYWRKKCSVGKNSVKQELAPICFKQAATESSLEEQIPHGVALLFPNGLRAHFGNGSEEILMELLTKSLGGGHV
;
A
#
# COMPACT_ATOMS: atom_id res chain seq x y z
N MET A 1 -20.16 -44.93 7.31
CA MET A 1 -19.01 -44.85 6.39
C MET A 1 -18.89 -43.51 5.62
N LEU A 2 -19.97 -42.87 5.16
CA LEU A 2 -19.90 -41.67 4.30
C LEU A 2 -19.41 -40.38 5.01
N LYS A 3 -19.69 -40.22 6.31
CA LYS A 3 -19.28 -39.03 7.10
C LYS A 3 -17.75 -38.91 7.27
N LEU A 4 -17.06 -40.03 7.50
CA LEU A 4 -15.60 -40.06 7.66
C LEU A 4 -14.87 -39.67 6.36
N ARG A 5 -15.38 -40.10 5.19
CA ARG A 5 -14.82 -39.72 3.89
C ARG A 5 -14.94 -38.21 3.66
N LYS A 6 -16.10 -37.60 3.93
CA LYS A 6 -16.30 -36.15 3.79
C LYS A 6 -15.40 -35.33 4.73
N LEU A 7 -15.17 -35.81 5.94
CA LEU A 7 -14.27 -35.15 6.91
C LEU A 7 -12.81 -35.22 6.44
N TRP A 8 -12.39 -36.38 5.92
CA TRP A 8 -11.05 -36.57 5.36
C TRP A 8 -10.77 -35.64 4.18
N TYR A 9 -11.71 -35.52 3.23
CA TYR A 9 -11.58 -34.58 2.11
C TYR A 9 -11.47 -33.12 2.56
N ARG A 10 -12.25 -32.69 3.57
CA ARG A 10 -12.15 -31.32 4.11
C ARG A 10 -10.80 -31.06 4.76
N LEU A 11 -10.28 -32.02 5.54
CA LEU A 11 -8.98 -31.87 6.18
C LEU A 11 -7.85 -31.79 5.16
N HIS A 12 -7.90 -32.63 4.12
CA HIS A 12 -6.90 -32.64 3.05
C HIS A 12 -6.95 -31.37 2.18
N SER A 13 -8.16 -30.90 1.87
CA SER A 13 -8.38 -29.64 1.15
C SER A 13 -7.88 -28.44 1.96
N SER A 14 -8.17 -28.37 3.27
CA SER A 14 -7.69 -27.30 4.14
C SER A 14 -6.16 -27.26 4.24
N LYS A 15 -5.49 -28.42 4.39
CA LYS A 15 -4.02 -28.49 4.36
C LYS A 15 -3.44 -27.98 3.04
N SER A 16 -4.05 -28.36 1.90
CA SER A 16 -3.63 -27.90 0.58
C SER A 16 -3.80 -26.38 0.40
N CYS A 17 -4.92 -25.82 0.87
CA CYS A 17 -5.14 -24.37 0.85
C CYS A 17 -4.09 -23.61 1.67
N LEU A 18 -3.77 -24.10 2.87
CA LEU A 18 -2.75 -23.48 3.73
C LEU A 18 -1.36 -23.51 3.10
N THR A 19 -1.00 -24.61 2.43
CA THR A 19 0.29 -24.70 1.71
C THR A 19 0.34 -23.77 0.50
N ASN A 20 -0.76 -23.63 -0.25
CA ASN A 20 -0.83 -22.72 -1.39
C ASN A 20 -0.69 -21.25 -0.95
N LEU A 21 -1.42 -20.86 0.09
CA LEU A 21 -1.33 -19.52 0.66
C LEU A 21 0.09 -19.21 1.18
N SER A 22 0.73 -20.17 1.84
CA SER A 22 2.12 -20.03 2.28
C SER A 22 3.09 -19.80 1.12
N ASN A 23 2.89 -20.51 0.01
CA ASN A 23 3.72 -20.36 -1.19
C ASN A 23 3.47 -19.02 -1.88
N GLU A 24 2.23 -18.55 -1.98
CA GLU A 24 1.89 -17.23 -2.52
C GLU A 24 2.52 -16.10 -1.71
N ILE A 25 2.47 -16.18 -0.37
CA ILE A 25 3.12 -15.20 0.51
C ILE A 25 4.64 -15.20 0.30
N LYS A 26 5.26 -16.38 0.15
CA LYS A 26 6.69 -16.50 -0.11
C LYS A 26 7.10 -15.92 -1.46
N THR A 27 6.35 -16.19 -2.52
CA THR A 27 6.66 -15.66 -3.86
C THR A 27 6.43 -14.15 -3.92
N ALA A 28 5.37 -13.64 -3.31
CA ALA A 28 5.13 -12.21 -3.18
C ALA A 28 6.26 -11.51 -2.40
N SER A 29 6.64 -12.05 -1.24
CA SER A 29 7.74 -11.53 -0.42
C SER A 29 9.08 -11.53 -1.18
N HIS A 30 9.38 -12.63 -1.88
CA HIS A 30 10.59 -12.75 -2.70
C HIS A 30 10.60 -11.75 -3.87
N TYR A 31 9.47 -11.58 -4.56
CA TYR A 31 9.32 -10.63 -5.66
C TYR A 31 9.58 -9.20 -5.20
N TRP A 32 8.92 -8.76 -4.13
CA TRP A 32 9.08 -7.42 -3.57
C TRP A 32 10.49 -7.20 -3.02
N ARG A 33 11.06 -8.19 -2.33
CA ARG A 33 12.46 -8.12 -1.86
C ARG A 33 13.42 -7.94 -3.03
N LYS A 34 13.26 -8.67 -4.14
CA LYS A 34 14.10 -8.54 -5.33
C LYS A 34 13.91 -7.17 -6.00
N LYS A 35 12.66 -6.71 -6.16
CA LYS A 35 12.35 -5.39 -6.72
C LYS A 35 12.96 -4.25 -5.90
N CYS A 36 12.86 -4.31 -4.57
CA CYS A 36 13.45 -3.31 -3.69
C CYS A 36 14.98 -3.44 -3.57
N SER A 37 15.54 -4.65 -3.69
CA SER A 37 16.99 -4.88 -3.58
C SER A 37 17.77 -4.45 -4.82
N VAL A 38 17.17 -4.47 -6.02
CA VAL A 38 17.78 -3.95 -7.27
C VAL A 38 18.02 -2.43 -7.19
N GLY A 39 17.38 -1.72 -6.24
CA GLY A 39 17.60 -0.30 -5.96
C GLY A 39 18.85 0.04 -5.13
N LYS A 40 19.62 -0.95 -4.63
CA LYS A 40 20.84 -0.67 -3.83
C LYS A 40 22.11 -0.47 -4.65
N ASN A 41 22.10 -0.90 -5.91
CA ASN A 41 23.29 -0.90 -6.79
C ASN A 41 22.99 -0.44 -8.22
N SER A 42 21.75 -0.05 -8.54
CA SER A 42 21.45 0.70 -9.75
C SER A 42 21.36 2.18 -9.41
N VAL A 43 22.25 2.95 -10.04
CA VAL A 43 22.22 4.40 -10.22
C VAL A 43 20.82 4.96 -10.04
N LYS A 44 20.68 5.93 -9.11
CA LYS A 44 19.54 6.85 -8.93
C LYS A 44 18.37 6.47 -9.83
N GLN A 45 17.54 5.51 -9.40
CA GLN A 45 16.24 5.31 -10.03
C GLN A 45 15.46 6.58 -9.72
N GLU A 46 15.62 7.57 -10.60
CA GLU A 46 14.83 8.78 -10.64
C GLU A 46 13.38 8.30 -10.62
N LEU A 47 12.71 8.53 -9.48
CA LEU A 47 11.28 8.34 -9.37
C LEU A 47 10.68 8.97 -10.62
N ALA A 48 9.83 8.23 -11.34
CA ALA A 48 9.25 8.71 -12.60
C ALA A 48 8.87 10.18 -12.42
N PRO A 49 9.43 11.12 -13.23
CA PRO A 49 9.22 12.54 -13.00
C PRO A 49 7.73 12.77 -12.89
N ILE A 50 7.28 13.35 -11.77
CA ILE A 50 5.88 13.72 -11.60
C ILE A 50 5.62 14.79 -12.66
N CYS A 51 5.03 14.38 -13.79
CA CYS A 51 4.70 15.28 -14.86
C CYS A 51 3.38 15.97 -14.49
N PHE A 52 3.49 17.20 -13.99
CA PHE A 52 2.34 18.07 -13.82
C PHE A 52 1.90 18.51 -15.21
N LYS A 53 0.86 17.85 -15.74
CA LYS A 53 0.14 18.42 -16.88
C LYS A 53 -0.41 19.76 -16.40
N GLN A 54 0.05 20.85 -17.00
CA GLN A 54 -0.50 22.18 -16.74
C GLN A 54 -2.01 22.08 -16.98
N ALA A 55 -2.79 22.17 -15.90
CA ALA A 55 -4.23 22.13 -16.01
C ALA A 55 -4.61 23.32 -16.90
N ALA A 56 -5.26 23.03 -18.04
CA ALA A 56 -5.83 24.07 -18.87
C ALA A 56 -6.80 24.85 -17.98
N THR A 57 -6.49 26.14 -17.79
CA THR A 57 -7.24 27.09 -16.98
C THR A 57 -8.61 27.32 -17.58
N GLU A 58 -9.55 26.38 -17.48
CA GLU A 58 -10.94 26.63 -17.86
C GLU A 58 -11.91 25.88 -16.94
N SER A 59 -12.37 26.60 -15.92
CA SER A 59 -13.76 26.75 -15.48
C SER A 59 -13.88 26.76 -13.96
N SER A 60 -14.68 27.70 -13.47
CA SER A 60 -14.94 27.95 -12.06
C SER A 60 -15.53 26.72 -11.36
N LEU A 61 -14.68 25.86 -10.82
CA LEU A 61 -15.05 25.13 -9.62
C LEU A 61 -14.82 26.11 -8.49
N GLU A 62 -15.90 26.75 -8.05
CA GLU A 62 -16.07 27.18 -6.67
C GLU A 62 -15.29 26.19 -5.79
N GLU A 63 -14.29 26.70 -5.09
CA GLU A 63 -13.25 25.97 -4.37
C GLU A 63 -13.91 24.98 -3.40
N GLN A 64 -14.30 23.81 -3.91
CA GLN A 64 -14.80 22.69 -3.12
C GLN A 64 -13.59 22.22 -2.34
N ILE A 65 -13.33 22.87 -1.21
CA ILE A 65 -12.31 22.48 -0.24
C ILE A 65 -12.55 20.99 -0.01
N PRO A 66 -11.62 20.11 -0.43
CA PRO A 66 -11.82 18.69 -0.27
C PRO A 66 -12.02 18.42 1.22
N HIS A 67 -13.24 18.01 1.60
CA HIS A 67 -13.57 17.71 2.98
C HIS A 67 -12.72 16.50 3.44
N GLY A 68 -11.91 16.70 4.48
CA GLY A 68 -10.97 15.72 5.03
C GLY A 68 -9.63 16.34 5.41
N VAL A 69 -8.57 15.53 5.46
CA VAL A 69 -7.22 15.94 5.86
C VAL A 69 -6.28 16.04 4.66
N ALA A 70 -5.29 16.92 4.73
CA ALA A 70 -4.25 17.02 3.72
C ALA A 70 -2.86 17.05 4.34
N LEU A 71 -1.90 16.37 3.70
CA LEU A 71 -0.48 16.46 4.02
C LEU A 71 0.21 17.44 3.09
N LEU A 72 0.93 18.40 3.67
CA LEU A 72 1.79 19.34 2.96
C LEU A 72 3.24 18.85 3.06
N PHE A 73 3.85 18.62 1.91
CA PHE A 73 5.26 18.25 1.82
C PHE A 73 6.14 19.50 1.71
N PRO A 74 7.41 19.46 2.16
CA PRO A 74 8.33 20.60 2.09
C PRO A 74 8.57 21.15 0.67
N ASN A 75 8.31 20.34 -0.36
CA ASN A 75 8.40 20.73 -1.76
C ASN A 75 7.14 21.45 -2.28
N GLY A 76 6.18 21.77 -1.40
CA GLY A 76 4.92 22.43 -1.76
C GLY A 76 3.85 21.49 -2.32
N LEU A 77 4.13 20.18 -2.45
CA LEU A 77 3.12 19.21 -2.85
C LEU A 77 2.12 18.97 -1.73
N ARG A 78 0.87 18.70 -2.13
CA ARG A 78 -0.22 18.43 -1.20
C ARG A 78 -0.92 17.12 -1.57
N ALA A 79 -1.06 16.22 -0.60
CA ALA A 79 -1.86 15.01 -0.73
C ALA A 79 -3.17 15.18 0.05
N HIS A 80 -4.30 14.96 -0.60
CA HIS A 80 -5.63 15.06 0.02
C HIS A 80 -6.19 13.67 0.33
N PHE A 81 -6.76 13.53 1.51
CA PHE A 81 -7.48 12.36 1.95
C PHE A 81 -8.94 12.74 2.23
N GLY A 82 -9.86 11.83 1.91
CA GLY A 82 -11.28 12.05 2.13
C GLY A 82 -11.65 12.12 3.62
N ASN A 83 -12.87 12.56 3.87
CA ASN A 83 -13.43 12.69 5.22
C ASN A 83 -13.34 11.37 6.03
N GLY A 84 -13.00 11.45 7.33
CA GLY A 84 -12.89 10.30 8.22
C GLY A 84 -11.55 9.55 8.16
N SER A 85 -10.55 10.11 7.49
CA SER A 85 -9.20 9.54 7.38
C SER A 85 -8.20 10.07 8.41
N GLU A 86 -8.61 11.04 9.24
CA GLU A 86 -7.77 11.74 10.21
C GLU A 86 -7.10 10.78 11.19
N GLU A 87 -7.89 9.87 11.78
CA GLU A 87 -7.43 8.96 12.83
C GLU A 87 -6.42 7.94 12.27
N ILE A 88 -6.74 7.32 11.14
CA ILE A 88 -5.88 6.34 10.47
C ILE A 88 -4.58 7.01 9.99
N LEU A 89 -4.69 8.23 9.42
CA LEU A 89 -3.52 8.97 8.96
C LEU A 89 -2.60 9.34 10.12
N MET A 90 -3.16 9.82 11.23
CA MET A 90 -2.39 10.14 12.44
C MET A 90 -1.76 8.91 13.08
N GLU A 91 -2.48 7.78 13.13
CA GLU A 91 -1.94 6.51 13.63
C GLU A 91 -0.75 6.04 12.76
N LEU A 92 -0.89 6.12 11.43
CA LEU A 92 0.16 5.77 10.48
C LEU A 92 1.40 6.64 10.71
N LEU A 93 1.23 7.97 10.75
CA LEU A 93 2.33 8.90 10.96
C LEU A 93 3.03 8.67 12.29
N THR A 94 2.26 8.46 13.36
CA THR A 94 2.80 8.21 14.70
C THR A 94 3.60 6.91 14.73
N LYS A 95 3.12 5.84 14.09
CA LYS A 95 3.86 4.58 13.98
C LYS A 95 5.12 4.71 13.12
N SER A 96 5.05 5.44 12.01
CA SER A 96 6.20 5.69 11.13
C SER A 96 7.29 6.50 11.81
N LEU A 97 6.92 7.46 12.68
CA LEU A 97 7.86 8.30 13.42
C LEU A 97 8.35 7.64 14.72
N GLY A 98 7.50 6.84 15.38
CA GLY A 98 7.82 6.17 16.65
C GLY A 98 8.69 4.91 16.51
N GLY A 99 8.83 4.36 15.30
CA GLY A 99 9.68 3.18 15.02
C GLY A 99 11.16 3.48 14.82
N GLY A 100 11.59 4.74 15.00
CA GLY A 100 12.99 5.15 14.87
C GLY A 100 13.80 4.80 16.12
N HIS A 101 14.47 3.66 16.11
CA HIS A 101 15.67 3.46 16.92
C HIS A 101 16.73 4.45 16.40
N VAL A 102 17.01 5.50 17.18
CA VAL A 102 18.23 6.30 17.06
C VAL A 102 19.34 5.57 17.80
#